data_AF-A0A7K4IFF5-F1
#
_entry.id   AF-A0A7K4IFF5-F1
#
_cell.length_a   1.000
_cell.length_b   1.000
_cell.length_c   1.000
_cell.angle_alpha   90.00
_cell.angle_beta   90.00
_cell.angle_gamma   90.00
#
_symmetry.space_group_name_H-M   'P 1'
#
loop_
_entity.id
_entity.type
_entity.pdbx_description
1 polymer ?
#
loop_
_entity_poly.entity_id
_entity_poly.type
_entity_poly.pdbx_seq_one_letter_code
_entity_poly.pdbx_strand_id
1 'polypeptide(L)'
;MSHDIVFLRRRAAALTVAAALLDVGLFNVLFVLAPVASGLIAGLLLGEKRYAVAASFLGGLIAYLPLFLWVNIAAGSTIYLPTMAAASLIMAVISGIFGLVGTVLRGTGRADSC
;
A
#
# COMPACT_ATOMS: atom_id res chain seq x y z
N MET A 1 8.16 -26.80 4.15
CA MET A 1 9.11 -26.01 3.34
C MET A 1 8.57 -25.55 2.00
N SER A 2 8.05 -26.40 1.10
CA SER A 2 7.44 -25.92 -0.17
C SER A 2 6.07 -25.23 0.02
N HIS A 3 5.24 -25.70 0.96
CA HIS A 3 3.90 -25.15 1.19
C HIS A 3 3.90 -23.74 1.83
N ASP A 4 4.91 -23.42 2.63
CA ASP A 4 5.00 -22.15 3.36
C ASP A 4 5.22 -20.97 2.41
N ILE A 5 6.00 -21.17 1.35
CA ILE A 5 6.32 -20.16 0.33
C ILE A 5 5.11 -19.82 -0.53
N VAL A 6 4.30 -20.84 -0.88
CA VAL A 6 3.07 -20.67 -1.65
C VAL A 6 2.02 -19.95 -0.82
N PHE A 7 1.91 -20.28 0.46
CA PHE A 7 0.99 -19.62 1.37
C PHE A 7 1.38 -18.15 1.61
N LEU A 8 2.67 -17.85 1.78
CA LEU A 8 3.17 -16.47 1.88
C LEU A 8 2.87 -15.64 0.62
N ARG A 9 3.09 -16.22 -0.57
CA ARG A 9 2.80 -15.56 -1.85
C ARG A 9 1.31 -15.26 -2.02
N ARG A 10 0.42 -16.20 -1.67
CA ARG A 10 -1.03 -15.99 -1.73
C ARG A 10 -1.51 -14.92 -0.75
N ARG A 11 -0.96 -14.90 0.48
CA ARG A 11 -1.24 -13.85 1.47
C ARG A 11 -0.76 -12.49 1.00
N ALA A 12 0.46 -12.40 0.46
CA ALA A 12 0.98 -11.15 -0.09
C ALA A 12 0.10 -10.62 -1.23
N ALA A 13 -0.33 -11.49 -2.15
CA ALA A 13 -1.24 -11.13 -3.24
C ALA A 13 -2.61 -10.63 -2.74
N ALA A 14 -3.20 -11.33 -1.76
CA ALA A 14 -4.47 -10.90 -1.16
C ALA A 14 -4.32 -9.55 -0.43
N LEU A 15 -3.19 -9.34 0.25
CA LEU A 15 -2.91 -8.10 0.98
C LEU A 15 -2.58 -6.92 0.05
N THR A 16 -1.93 -7.14 -1.10
CA THR A 16 -1.80 -6.10 -2.14
C THR A 16 -3.16 -5.62 -2.63
N VAL A 17 -4.08 -6.56 -2.89
CA VAL A 17 -5.43 -6.22 -3.38
C VAL A 17 -6.23 -5.53 -2.28
N ALA A 18 -6.14 -6.00 -1.03
CA ALA A 18 -6.80 -5.36 0.11
C ALA A 18 -6.24 -3.95 0.37
N ALA A 19 -4.92 -3.76 0.29
CA ALA A 19 -4.28 -2.45 0.43
C ALA A 19 -4.72 -1.49 -0.68
N ALA A 20 -4.79 -1.98 -1.94
CA ALA A 20 -5.27 -1.18 -3.06
C ALA A 20 -6.75 -0.77 -2.90
N LEU A 21 -7.63 -1.69 -2.49
CA LEU A 21 -9.03 -1.36 -2.20
C LEU A 21 -9.16 -0.36 -1.04
N LEU A 22 -8.34 -0.53 -0.01
CA LEU A 22 -8.32 0.36 1.15
C LEU A 22 -7.83 1.77 0.77
N ASP A 23 -6.80 1.88 -0.07
CA ASP A 23 -6.33 3.14 -0.64
C ASP A 23 -7.43 3.84 -1.43
N VAL A 24 -8.15 3.13 -2.31
CA VAL A 24 -9.27 3.69 -3.10
C VAL A 24 -10.41 4.16 -2.19
N GLY A 25 -10.78 3.37 -1.17
CA GLY A 25 -11.86 3.73 -0.25
C GLY A 25 -11.51 4.89 0.69
N LEU A 26 -10.28 4.92 1.21
CA LEU A 26 -9.82 6.00 2.09
C LEU A 26 -9.47 7.27 1.33
N PHE A 27 -9.13 7.22 0.04
CA PHE A 27 -8.75 8.42 -0.70
C PHE A 27 -9.82 9.53 -0.62
N ASN A 28 -11.10 9.15 -0.68
CA ASN A 28 -12.22 10.08 -0.56
C ASN A 28 -12.35 10.74 0.82
N VAL A 29 -11.77 10.16 1.87
CA VAL A 29 -11.95 10.62 3.26
C VAL A 29 -10.65 11.22 3.82
N LEU A 30 -9.50 10.63 3.50
CA LEU A 30 -8.21 10.90 4.14
C LEU A 30 -7.12 11.40 3.18
N PHE A 31 -7.34 11.38 1.85
CA PHE A 31 -6.42 11.87 0.81
C PHE A 31 -4.95 11.42 1.01
N VAL A 32 -4.11 12.23 1.67
CA VAL A 32 -2.68 11.93 1.96
C VAL A 32 -2.49 10.92 3.09
N LEU A 33 -3.47 10.74 3.96
CA LEU A 33 -3.41 9.78 5.06
C LEU A 33 -3.84 8.36 4.62
N ALA A 34 -4.48 8.22 3.45
CA ALA A 34 -4.82 6.92 2.86
C ALA A 34 -3.59 6.01 2.64
N PRO A 35 -2.52 6.44 1.95
CA PRO A 35 -1.33 5.61 1.72
C PRO A 35 -0.60 5.29 3.03
N VAL A 36 -0.70 6.18 4.03
CA VAL A 36 -0.12 5.98 5.36
C VAL A 36 -0.82 4.84 6.09
N ALA A 37 -2.16 4.89 6.15
CA ALA A 37 -2.96 3.88 6.83
C ALA A 37 -2.90 2.51 6.13
N SER A 38 -3.02 2.50 4.79
CA SER A 38 -2.97 1.26 4.00
C SER A 38 -1.61 0.57 4.10
N GLY A 39 -0.52 1.34 4.01
CA GLY A 39 0.83 0.86 4.23
C GLY A 39 1.00 0.25 5.62
N LEU A 40 0.63 1.00 6.67
CA LEU A 40 0.76 0.54 8.06
C LEU A 40 0.02 -0.79 8.30
N ILE A 41 -1.23 -0.89 7.85
CA ILE A 41 -2.07 -2.08 8.01
C ILE A 41 -1.49 -3.28 7.25
N ALA A 42 -1.08 -3.08 5.99
CA ALA A 42 -0.43 -4.12 5.20
C ALA A 42 0.86 -4.61 5.86
N GLY A 43 1.68 -3.70 6.37
CA GLY A 43 2.90 -4.01 7.12
C GLY A 43 2.66 -4.84 8.38
N LEU A 44 1.67 -4.45 9.19
CA LEU A 44 1.28 -5.17 10.40
C LEU A 44 0.81 -6.59 10.11
N LEU A 45 0.11 -6.81 8.99
CA LEU A 45 -0.46 -8.11 8.62
C LEU A 45 0.60 -9.07 8.03
N LEU A 46 1.48 -8.57 7.16
CA LEU A 46 2.50 -9.38 6.49
C LEU A 46 3.61 -9.82 7.45
N GLY A 47 4.10 -8.96 8.33
CA GLY A 47 5.17 -9.28 9.30
C GLY A 47 6.56 -9.52 8.71
N GLU A 48 6.67 -9.74 7.40
CA GLU A 48 7.94 -9.93 6.72
C GLU A 48 8.33 -8.71 5.88
N LYS A 49 9.43 -8.05 6.25
CA LYS A 49 9.82 -6.71 5.78
C LYS A 49 9.83 -6.58 4.25
N ARG A 50 10.38 -7.57 3.55
CA ARG A 50 10.52 -7.55 2.08
C ARG A 50 9.17 -7.62 1.38
N TYR A 51 8.28 -8.51 1.84
CA TYR A 51 6.97 -8.67 1.25
C TYR A 51 6.01 -7.54 1.64
N ALA A 52 6.14 -7.00 2.86
CA ALA A 52 5.34 -5.87 3.33
C ALA A 52 5.57 -4.61 2.50
N VAL A 53 6.84 -4.25 2.26
CA VAL A 53 7.18 -3.08 1.44
C VAL A 53 6.75 -3.28 0.00
N ALA A 54 7.06 -4.43 -0.61
CA ALA A 54 6.67 -4.73 -1.99
C ALA A 54 5.15 -4.72 -2.16
N ALA A 55 4.41 -5.29 -1.22
CA ALA A 55 2.95 -5.34 -1.28
C ALA A 55 2.31 -3.95 -1.09
N SER A 56 2.82 -3.14 -0.15
CA SER A 56 2.30 -1.79 0.09
C SER A 56 2.62 -0.85 -1.09
N PHE A 57 3.83 -0.95 -1.63
CA PHE A 57 4.25 -0.17 -2.80
C PHE A 57 3.43 -0.53 -4.06
N LEU A 58 3.31 -1.82 -4.37
CA LEU A 58 2.53 -2.28 -5.52
C LEU A 58 1.03 -1.99 -5.35
N GLY A 59 0.49 -2.19 -4.13
CA GLY A 59 -0.89 -1.86 -3.81
C GLY A 59 -1.19 -0.37 -4.04
N GLY A 60 -0.33 0.51 -3.53
CA GLY A 60 -0.42 1.94 -3.76
C GLY A 60 -0.31 2.31 -5.24
N LEU A 61 0.68 1.78 -5.96
CA LEU A 61 0.85 2.09 -7.38
C LEU A 61 -0.37 1.66 -8.21
N ILE A 62 -0.91 0.46 -7.95
CA ILE A 62 -2.08 -0.08 -8.65
C ILE A 62 -3.36 0.69 -8.28
N ALA A 63 -3.45 1.25 -7.07
CA ALA A 63 -4.59 2.06 -6.65
C ALA A 63 -4.53 3.49 -7.21
N TYR A 64 -3.41 4.19 -7.01
CA TYR A 64 -3.30 5.63 -7.32
C TYR A 64 -3.22 5.93 -8.81
N LEU A 65 -2.65 5.03 -9.62
CA LEU A 65 -2.51 5.26 -11.07
C LEU A 65 -3.88 5.34 -11.78
N PRO A 66 -4.79 4.35 -11.67
CA PRO A 66 -6.14 4.46 -12.25
C PRO A 66 -7.01 5.49 -11.52
N LEU A 67 -6.81 5.71 -10.22
CA LEU A 67 -7.58 6.67 -9.46
C LEU A 67 -7.29 8.11 -9.87
N PHE A 68 -6.03 8.50 -10.07
CA PHE A 68 -5.68 9.82 -10.59
C PHE A 68 -6.13 10.01 -12.03
N LEU A 69 -6.07 8.96 -12.86
CA LEU A 69 -6.61 8.99 -14.22
C LEU A 69 -8.12 9.26 -14.19
N TRP A 70 -8.86 8.55 -13.33
CA TRP A 70 -10.31 8.72 -13.20
C TRP A 70 -10.69 10.11 -12.69
N VAL A 71 -10.02 10.58 -11.62
CA VAL A 71 -10.24 11.93 -11.08
C VAL A 71 -9.95 13.00 -12.14
N ASN A 72 -8.91 12.82 -12.94
CA ASN A 72 -8.58 13.77 -13.99
C ASN A 72 -9.65 13.85 -15.09
N ILE A 73 -10.12 12.69 -15.56
CA ILE A 73 -11.20 12.61 -16.55
C ILE A 73 -12.49 13.21 -15.98
N ALA A 74 -12.83 12.88 -14.73
CA ALA A 74 -14.06 13.36 -14.07
C ALA A 74 -14.03 14.86 -13.77
N ALA A 75 -12.85 15.42 -13.43
CA ALA A 75 -12.69 16.83 -13.12
C ALA A 75 -12.49 17.72 -14.36
N GLY A 76 -12.27 17.14 -15.55
CA GLY A 76 -11.99 17.89 -16.78
C GLY A 76 -10.64 18.63 -16.77
N SER A 77 -9.72 18.23 -15.90
CA SER A 77 -8.43 18.91 -15.69
C SER A 77 -7.40 18.52 -16.75
N THR A 78 -6.60 19.46 -17.23
CA THR A 78 -5.53 19.20 -18.23
C THR A 78 -4.18 18.82 -17.61
N ILE A 79 -4.21 18.01 -16.54
CA ILE A 79 -2.97 17.56 -15.89
C ILE A 79 -2.27 16.58 -16.83
N TYR A 80 -0.98 16.80 -17.08
CA TYR A 80 -0.20 15.93 -17.94
C TYR A 80 0.01 14.55 -17.31
N LEU A 81 0.06 13.53 -18.16
CA LEU A 81 0.36 12.14 -17.77
C LEU A 81 1.62 11.99 -16.86
N PRO A 82 2.77 12.63 -17.14
CA PRO A 82 3.95 12.53 -16.29
C PRO A 82 3.74 13.05 -14.87
N THR A 83 2.93 14.10 -14.67
CA THR A 83 2.65 14.62 -13.33
C THR A 83 1.77 13.67 -12.52
N MET A 84 0.82 12.96 -13.14
CA MET A 84 0.03 11.93 -12.45
C MET A 84 0.89 10.72 -12.09
N ALA A 85 1.75 10.29 -13.02
CA ALA A 85 2.67 9.18 -12.78
C ALA A 85 3.59 9.52 -11.59
N ALA A 86 4.18 10.71 -11.57
CA ALA A 86 5.01 11.17 -10.45
C ALA A 86 4.23 11.20 -9.12
N ALA A 87 3.01 11.73 -9.11
CA ALA A 87 2.17 11.76 -7.91
C ALA A 87 1.84 10.35 -7.39
N SER A 88 1.45 9.43 -8.28
CA SER A 88 1.18 8.03 -7.92
C SER A 88 2.41 7.32 -7.37
N LEU A 89 3.59 7.64 -7.90
CA LEU A 89 4.86 7.06 -7.46
C LEU A 89 5.25 7.58 -6.07
N ILE A 90 5.06 8.86 -5.80
CA ILE A 90 5.25 9.44 -4.47
C ILE A 90 4.31 8.77 -3.45
N MET A 91 3.02 8.61 -3.77
CA MET A 91 2.06 7.96 -2.89
C MET A 91 2.40 6.47 -2.65
N ALA A 92 2.85 5.77 -3.68
CA ALA A 92 3.31 4.39 -3.56
C ALA A 92 4.56 4.27 -2.66
N VAL A 93 5.51 5.22 -2.76
CA VAL A 93 6.69 5.27 -1.89
C VAL A 93 6.27 5.49 -0.44
N ILE A 94 5.35 6.43 -0.17
CA ILE A 94 4.82 6.69 1.18
C ILE A 94 4.19 5.42 1.75
N SER A 95 3.33 4.74 0.98
CA SER A 95 2.71 3.47 1.41
C SER A 95 3.76 2.39 1.69
N GLY A 96 4.79 2.28 0.85
CA GLY A 96 5.92 1.37 1.06
C GLY A 96 6.68 1.65 2.38
N ILE A 97 6.95 2.93 2.68
CA ILE A 97 7.63 3.35 3.93
C ILE A 97 6.77 2.98 5.14
N PHE A 98 5.47 3.29 5.13
CA PHE A 98 4.58 2.96 6.23
C PHE A 98 4.33 1.45 6.35
N GLY A 99 4.41 0.69 5.26
CA GLY A 99 4.47 -0.78 5.28
C GLY A 99 5.69 -1.32 6.03
N LEU A 100 6.84 -0.67 5.91
CA LEU A 100 8.01 -1.01 6.72
C LEU A 100 7.75 -0.71 8.20
N VAL A 101 7.21 0.48 8.51
CA VAL A 101 6.88 0.91 9.89
C VAL A 101 5.89 -0.05 10.55
N GLY A 102 4.82 -0.43 9.86
CA GLY A 102 3.85 -1.42 10.34
C GLY A 102 4.49 -2.78 10.63
N THR A 103 5.47 -3.18 9.82
CA THR A 103 6.21 -4.43 10.05
C THR A 103 7.07 -4.36 11.31
N VAL A 104 7.73 -3.23 11.56
CA VAL A 104 8.57 -3.01 12.76
C VAL A 104 7.70 -3.02 14.02
N LEU A 105 6.56 -2.31 14.01
CA LEU A 105 5.61 -2.28 15.13
C LEU A 105 5.13 -3.67 15.52
N ARG A 106 4.84 -4.53 14.54
CA ARG A 106 4.48 -5.93 14.78
C ARG A 106 5.59 -6.73 15.47
N GLY A 107 6.85 -6.43 15.13
CA GLY A 107 8.02 -7.06 15.71
C GLY A 107 8.23 -6.66 17.17
N THR A 108 7.99 -5.40 17.51
CA THR A 108 8.11 -4.88 18.88
C THR A 108 7.03 -5.46 19.80
N GLY A 109 5.76 -5.53 19.34
CA GLY A 109 4.66 -6.05 20.17
C GLY A 109 4.73 -7.54 20.54
N ARG A 110 5.72 -8.28 20.04
CA ARG A 110 6.00 -9.68 20.44
C ARG A 110 7.13 -9.81 21.48
N ALA A 111 7.91 -8.76 21.71
CA ALA A 111 9.01 -8.78 22.66
C ALA A 111 8.54 -8.67 24.13
N ASP A 112 7.30 -8.22 24.35
CA ASP A 112 6.76 -7.90 25.68
C ASP A 112 6.00 -9.08 26.32
N SER A 113 6.07 -10.28 25.76
CA SER A 113 5.39 -11.50 26.25
C SER A 113 6.32 -12.54 26.87
N CYS A 114 7.55 -12.17 27.22
CA CYS A 114 8.49 -13.01 27.96
C CYS A 114 8.59 -12.57 29.42
#